data_AF-A0A318BD29-F1
#
_entry.id   AF-A0A318BD29-F1
#
_cell.length_a   1.000
_cell.length_b   1.000
_cell.length_c   1.000
_cell.angle_alpha   90.00
_cell.angle_beta   90.00
_cell.angle_gamma   90.00
#
_symmetry.space_group_name_H-M   'P 1'
#
loop_
_entity.id
_entity.type
_entity.pdbx_description
1 polymer ?
#
loop_
_entity_poly.entity_id
_entity_poly.type
_entity_poly.pdbx_seq_one_letter_code
_entity_poly.pdbx_strand_id
1 'polypeptide(L)'
;GTARLHARGLGHGDLYAHNVLWDGEGGAAVLSDFGAAAFLPPGEERRWSALDVRAFGLLLGEVLGGVDGEVPAALRALEAACVQPDGGARPSMDEALAALS
;
A
#
# COMPACT_ATOMS: atom_id res chain seq x y z
N GLY A 1 6.30 -1.50 -6.39
CA GLY A 1 5.37 -1.12 -7.47
C GLY A 1 4.82 0.28 -7.26
N THR A 2 3.96 0.46 -6.27
CA THR A 2 3.18 1.69 -6.00
C THR A 2 4.03 2.94 -5.75
N ALA A 3 5.08 2.84 -4.93
CA ALA A 3 6.06 3.91 -4.72
C ALA A 3 6.61 4.46 -6.06
N ARG A 4 6.90 3.56 -7.01
CA ARG A 4 7.39 3.93 -8.34
C ARG A 4 6.33 4.61 -9.22
N LEU A 5 5.04 4.30 -9.03
CA LEU A 5 3.93 4.97 -9.71
C LEU A 5 3.72 6.38 -9.16
N HIS A 6 3.68 6.52 -7.83
CA HIS A 6 3.55 7.82 -7.15
C HIS A 6 4.69 8.76 -7.53
N ALA A 7 5.94 8.28 -7.55
CA ALA A 7 7.10 9.04 -8.01
C ALA A 7 7.02 9.50 -9.49
N ARG A 8 6.05 8.99 -10.26
CA ARG A 8 5.77 9.38 -11.65
C ARG A 8 4.42 10.09 -11.82
N GLY A 9 3.76 10.48 -10.72
CA GLY A 9 2.48 11.20 -10.74
C GLY A 9 1.27 10.32 -11.11
N LEU A 10 1.38 9.01 -10.92
CA LEU A 10 0.32 8.04 -11.19
C LEU A 10 -0.16 7.45 -9.87
N GLY A 11 -1.47 7.42 -9.64
CA GLY A 11 -2.09 6.58 -8.60
C GLY A 11 -2.36 5.18 -9.15
N HIS A 12 -2.40 4.16 -8.29
CA HIS A 12 -2.84 2.83 -8.72
C HIS A 12 -4.36 2.77 -8.86
N GLY A 13 -5.08 3.38 -7.93
CA GLY A 13 -6.55 3.50 -7.98
C GLY A 13 -7.31 2.24 -7.55
N ASP A 14 -6.62 1.10 -7.41
CA ASP A 14 -7.23 -0.17 -7.01
C ASP A 14 -6.20 -1.13 -6.36
N LEU A 15 -5.65 -0.75 -5.20
CA LEU A 15 -4.56 -1.48 -4.54
C LEU A 15 -5.09 -2.52 -3.53
N TYR A 16 -5.63 -3.65 -4.00
CA TYR A 16 -6.13 -4.73 -3.14
C TYR A 16 -5.48 -6.09 -3.46
N ALA A 17 -5.67 -7.08 -2.58
CA ALA A 17 -5.08 -8.42 -2.68
C ALA A 17 -5.30 -9.09 -4.06
N HIS A 18 -6.46 -8.87 -4.68
CA HIS A 18 -6.78 -9.43 -5.99
C HIS A 18 -5.97 -8.81 -7.15
N ASN A 19 -5.31 -7.67 -6.91
CA ASN A 19 -4.41 -6.97 -7.85
C ASN A 19 -2.94 -7.16 -7.47
N VAL A 20 -2.62 -8.17 -6.66
CA VAL A 20 -1.26 -8.56 -6.32
C VAL A 20 -1.05 -10.02 -6.72
N LEU A 21 -0.27 -10.24 -7.77
CA LEU A 21 0.20 -11.57 -8.15
C LEU A 21 1.31 -12.00 -7.20
N TRP A 22 1.08 -13.08 -6.47
CA TRP A 22 2.02 -13.66 -5.53
C TRP A 22 2.63 -14.95 -6.12
N ASP A 23 3.96 -15.06 -6.12
CA ASP A 23 4.67 -16.32 -6.35
C ASP A 23 4.65 -17.17 -5.07
N GLY A 24 3.85 -18.24 -5.07
CA GLY A 24 3.63 -19.11 -3.92
C GLY A 24 4.87 -19.89 -3.47
N GLU A 25 5.93 -19.92 -4.28
CA GLU A 25 7.14 -20.70 -4.01
C GLU A 25 8.31 -19.79 -3.62
N GLY A 26 8.48 -18.64 -4.30
CA GLY A 26 9.55 -17.68 -4.05
C GLY A 26 9.17 -16.46 -3.18
N GLY A 27 7.89 -16.25 -2.89
CA GLY A 27 7.39 -15.13 -2.08
C GLY A 27 7.47 -13.76 -2.76
N ALA A 28 7.87 -13.70 -4.03
CA ALA A 28 7.87 -12.46 -4.80
C ALA A 28 6.44 -12.04 -5.14
N ALA A 29 6.10 -10.78 -4.88
CA ALA A 29 4.80 -10.20 -5.20
C ALA A 29 4.95 -9.10 -6.25
N VAL A 30 4.13 -9.16 -7.30
CA VAL A 30 4.07 -8.16 -8.38
C VAL A 30 2.68 -7.55 -8.41
N LEU A 31 2.62 -6.21 -8.50
CA LEU A 31 1.37 -5.51 -8.74
C LEU A 31 0.85 -5.82 -10.14
N SER A 32 -0.40 -6.27 -10.20
CA SER A 32 -1.13 -6.58 -11.41
C SER A 32 -2.37 -5.71 -11.53
N ASP A 33 -2.78 -5.47 -12.78
CA ASP A 33 -3.93 -4.63 -13.17
C ASP A 33 -3.79 -3.13 -12.90
N PHE A 34 -3.30 -2.42 -13.91
CA PHE A 34 -3.26 -0.95 -13.95
C PHE A 34 -4.54 -0.35 -14.56
N GLY A 35 -5.65 -1.11 -14.67
CA GLY A 35 -6.89 -0.67 -15.30
C GLY A 35 -7.54 0.55 -14.64
N ALA A 36 -7.29 0.77 -13.35
CA ALA A 36 -7.73 1.95 -12.58
C ALA A 36 -6.63 3.02 -12.40
N ALA A 37 -5.43 2.79 -12.95
CA ALA A 37 -4.33 3.73 -12.79
C ALA A 37 -4.64 5.01 -13.57
N ALA A 38 -4.61 6.13 -12.86
CA ALA A 38 -4.91 7.45 -13.42
C ALA A 38 -3.80 8.44 -13.05
N PHE A 39 -3.63 9.45 -13.91
CA PHE A 39 -2.86 10.62 -13.53
C PHE A 39 -3.48 11.26 -12.30
N LEU A 40 -2.64 11.53 -11.31
CA LEU A 40 -3.08 12.26 -10.14
C LEU A 40 -3.49 13.68 -10.58
N PRO A 41 -4.70 14.15 -10.21
CA PRO A 41 -5.11 15.51 -10.52
C PRO A 41 -4.10 16.50 -9.94
N PRO A 42 -3.63 17.50 -10.71
CA PRO A 42 -2.68 18.49 -10.23
C PRO A 42 -3.20 19.20 -8.98
N GLY A 43 -2.41 19.19 -7.90
CA GLY A 43 -2.78 19.79 -6.61
C GLY A 43 -3.61 18.89 -5.69
N GLU A 44 -4.01 17.69 -6.11
CA GLU A 44 -4.69 16.70 -5.27
C GLU A 44 -3.88 15.42 -5.05
N GLU A 45 -2.62 15.38 -5.48
CA GLU A 45 -1.79 14.18 -5.52
C GLU A 45 -1.74 13.48 -4.15
N ARG A 46 -1.59 14.26 -3.08
CA ARG A 46 -1.55 13.75 -1.70
C ARG A 46 -2.87 13.10 -1.26
N ARG A 47 -4.00 13.64 -1.71
CA ARG A 47 -5.33 13.13 -1.33
C ARG A 47 -5.58 11.77 -1.98
N TRP A 48 -5.19 11.63 -3.23
CA TRP A 48 -5.35 10.40 -4.00
C TRP A 48 -4.31 9.34 -3.59
N SER A 49 -3.05 9.72 -3.39
CA SER A 49 -2.01 8.79 -2.92
C SER A 49 -2.32 8.24 -1.53
N ALA A 50 -2.98 9.02 -0.66
CA ALA A 50 -3.41 8.57 0.66
C ALA A 50 -4.50 7.47 0.62
N LEU A 51 -5.25 7.35 -0.49
CA LEU A 51 -6.17 6.24 -0.70
C LEU A 51 -5.42 4.96 -1.02
N ASP A 52 -4.40 5.03 -1.89
CA ASP A 52 -3.53 3.90 -2.20
C ASP A 52 -2.80 3.40 -0.94
N VAL A 53 -2.32 4.30 -0.08
CA VAL A 53 -1.69 3.94 1.21
C VAL A 53 -2.67 3.22 2.14
N ARG A 54 -3.92 3.67 2.19
CA ARG A 54 -4.95 3.00 3.00
C ARG A 54 -5.25 1.60 2.49
N ALA A 55 -5.37 1.45 1.18
CA ALA A 55 -5.60 0.16 0.56
C ALA A 55 -4.41 -0.80 0.80
N PHE A 56 -3.17 -0.31 0.74
CA PHE A 56 -1.99 -1.04 1.20
C PHE A 56 -2.08 -1.48 2.66
N GLY A 57 -2.48 -0.58 3.56
CA GLY A 57 -2.65 -0.91 4.99
C GLY A 57 -3.69 -2.02 5.23
N LEU A 58 -4.80 -2.00 4.48
CA LEU A 58 -5.82 -3.06 4.56
C LEU A 58 -5.26 -4.41 4.10
N LEU A 59 -4.55 -4.44 2.96
CA LEU A 59 -3.86 -5.63 2.46
C LEU A 59 -2.85 -6.16 3.49
N LEU A 60 -2.04 -5.28 4.07
CA LEU A 60 -1.09 -5.64 5.11
C LEU A 60 -1.83 -6.26 6.31
N GLY A 61 -2.95 -5.69 6.74
CA GLY A 61 -3.78 -6.22 7.81
C GLY A 61 -4.28 -7.64 7.55
N GLU A 62 -4.73 -7.93 6.33
CA GLU A 62 -5.15 -9.27 5.90
C GLU A 62 -4.00 -10.27 5.95
N VAL A 63 -2.84 -9.92 5.39
CA VAL A 63 -1.63 -10.76 5.42
C VAL A 63 -1.22 -11.07 6.85
N LEU A 64 -1.11 -10.04 7.70
CA LEU A 64 -0.74 -10.21 9.11
C LEU A 64 -1.78 -11.01 9.90
N GLY A 65 -3.05 -11.00 9.49
CA GLY A 65 -4.11 -11.81 10.08
C GLY A 65 -4.00 -13.30 9.77
N GLY A 66 -3.32 -13.67 8.69
CA GLY A 66 -3.06 -15.06 8.30
C GLY A 66 -1.75 -15.66 8.80
N VAL A 67 -0.91 -14.89 9.51
CA VAL A 67 0.35 -15.39 10.07
C VAL A 67 0.08 -16.18 11.34
N ASP A 68 0.47 -17.46 11.34
CA ASP A 68 0.50 -18.28 12.55
C ASP A 68 1.73 -17.90 13.40
N GLY A 69 1.52 -17.11 14.45
CA GLY A 69 2.57 -16.75 15.41
C GLY A 69 2.58 -15.27 15.79
N GLU A 70 3.69 -14.84 16.40
CA GLU A 70 3.85 -13.45 16.85
C GLU A 70 4.19 -12.55 15.65
N VAL A 71 3.34 -11.55 15.41
CA VAL A 71 3.58 -10.52 14.40
C VAL A 71 4.39 -9.39 15.03
N PRO A 72 5.50 -8.95 14.40
CA PRO A 72 6.28 -7.81 14.88
C PRO A 72 5.40 -6.57 15.11
N ALA A 73 5.52 -5.96 16.29
CA ALA A 73 4.75 -4.77 16.66
C ALA A 73 4.93 -3.61 15.66
N ALA A 74 6.10 -3.50 15.04
CA ALA A 74 6.38 -2.51 13.99
C ALA A 74 5.47 -2.68 12.76
N LEU A 75 5.15 -3.92 12.35
CA LEU A 75 4.27 -4.17 11.21
C LEU A 75 2.81 -3.83 11.52
N ARG A 76 2.36 -4.11 12.75
CA ARG A 76 1.04 -3.68 13.23
C ARG A 76 0.94 -2.16 13.37
N ALA A 77 2.00 -1.51 13.83
CA ALA A 77 2.06 -0.05 13.89
C ALA A 77 2.01 0.58 12.49
N LEU A 78 2.70 -0.01 11.51
CA LEU A 78 2.66 0.43 10.12
C LEU A 78 1.26 0.25 9.51
N GLU A 79 0.64 -0.92 9.71
CA GLU A 79 -0.74 -1.17 9.29
C GLU A 79 -1.70 -0.11 9.86
N ALA A 80 -1.64 0.12 11.17
CA ALA A 80 -2.46 1.14 11.83
C ALA A 80 -2.21 2.56 11.28
N ALA A 81 -0.95 2.93 11.03
CA ALA A 81 -0.60 4.23 10.45
C ALA A 81 -1.14 4.40 9.01
N CYS A 82 -1.21 3.32 8.24
CA CYS A 82 -1.73 3.32 6.88
C CYS A 82 -3.27 3.39 6.84
N VAL A 83 -3.98 2.73 7.76
CA VAL A 83 -5.45 2.65 7.73
C VAL A 83 -6.18 3.74 8.51
N GLN A 84 -5.46 4.56 9.27
CA GLN A 84 -6.04 5.59 10.14
C GLN A 84 -6.90 6.62 9.36
N PRO A 85 -7.92 7.21 10.00
CA PRO A 85 -9.00 7.93 9.33
C PRO A 85 -8.57 9.24 8.65
N ASP A 86 -7.59 9.95 9.19
CA ASP A 86 -7.06 11.19 8.63
C ASP A 86 -6.06 10.89 7.49
N GLY A 87 -6.52 11.01 6.23
CA GLY A 87 -5.66 10.81 5.06
C GLY A 87 -4.40 11.69 5.04
N GLY A 88 -4.43 12.87 5.67
CA GLY A 88 -3.27 13.78 5.73
C GLY A 88 -2.18 13.30 6.69
N ALA A 89 -2.54 12.52 7.70
CA ALA A 89 -1.60 11.95 8.66
C ALA A 89 -1.12 10.53 8.28
N ARG A 90 -1.57 9.98 7.15
CA ARG A 90 -1.05 8.71 6.63
C ARG A 90 0.37 8.91 6.07
N PRO A 91 1.26 7.93 6.22
CA PRO A 91 2.58 7.98 5.59
C PRO A 91 2.43 8.00 4.06
N SER A 92 3.44 8.49 3.37
CA SER A 92 3.63 8.21 1.95
C SER A 92 3.99 6.74 1.73
N MET A 93 3.81 6.24 0.50
CA MET A 93 4.25 4.88 0.17
C MET A 93 5.77 4.69 0.30
N ASP A 94 6.57 5.74 0.13
CA ASP A 94 8.02 5.68 0.33
C ASP A 94 8.37 5.53 1.82
N GLU A 95 7.71 6.28 2.70
CA GLU A 95 7.86 6.14 4.16
C GLU A 95 7.39 4.76 4.63
N ALA A 96 6.28 4.25 4.09
CA ALA A 96 5.78 2.92 4.40
C ALA A 96 6.75 1.82 3.95
N LEU A 97 7.38 1.96 2.78
CA LEU A 97 8.38 1.03 2.27
C LEU A 97 9.66 1.05 3.13
N ALA A 98 10.10 2.23 3.55
CA ALA A 98 11.26 2.37 4.43
C ALA A 98 11.04 1.70 5.79
N ALA A 99 9.80 1.70 6.31
CA ALA A 99 9.44 1.03 7.56
C ALA A 99 9.40 -0.51 7.46
N LEU A 100 9.47 -1.08 6.25
CA LEU A 100 9.52 -2.52 5.99
C LEU A 100 10.94 -3.07 5.78
N SER A 101 11.94 -2.18 5.74
CA SER A 101 13.36 -2.53 5.53
C SER A 101 14.07 -2.81 6.85
#